data_AF-A0A1F5ZMI5-F1
#
_entry.id   AF-A0A1F5ZMI5-F1
#
_cell.length_a   1.000
_cell.length_b   1.000
_cell.length_c   1.000
_cell.angle_alpha   90.00
_cell.angle_beta   90.00
_cell.angle_gamma   90.00
#
_symmetry.space_group_name_H-M   'P 1'
#
loop_
_entity.id
_entity.type
_entity.pdbx_description
1 polymer ?
#
loop_
_entity_poly.entity_id
_entity_poly.type
_entity_poly.pdbx_seq_one_letter_code
_entity_poly.pdbx_strand_id
1 'polypeptide(L)'
;MIAEYILFSPYLFTRILLLIGALIVTVVWNIIFDPLSVLVRFRSLNPKTIIYALVQIIFFFPQIFGVRFLPLPDSFLSPFLNILGLIIYSMGIIIAVWARITMGNAWGMPGTWDKKREKKLIVSGPFRYSRNPIYLGLILVCFGFELSLNSYLFLAAIIVFLYFYYEALNEEKILEREFRKKYLVYKKSVPRFI
;
A
#
# COMPACT_ATOMS: atom_id res chain seq x y z
N MET A 1 21.59 -14.12 21.57
CA MET A 1 20.30 -14.83 21.52
C MET A 1 19.29 -14.26 20.50
N ILE A 2 18.61 -13.12 20.72
CA ILE A 2 17.61 -12.59 19.75
C ILE A 2 18.27 -12.15 18.42
N ALA A 3 19.39 -11.43 18.48
CA ALA A 3 20.10 -10.97 17.29
C ALA A 3 20.63 -12.14 16.43
N GLU A 4 21.17 -13.19 17.05
CA GLU A 4 21.61 -14.40 16.35
C GLU A 4 20.43 -15.14 15.72
N TYR A 5 19.30 -15.27 16.42
CA TYR A 5 18.10 -15.91 15.88
C TYR A 5 17.58 -15.19 14.62
N ILE A 6 17.69 -13.86 14.57
CA ILE A 6 17.33 -13.07 13.39
C ILE A 6 18.36 -13.27 12.27
N LEU A 7 19.65 -13.20 12.58
CA LEU A 7 20.76 -13.31 11.62
C LEU A 7 20.88 -14.71 10.99
N PHE A 8 20.44 -15.76 11.68
CA PHE A 8 20.45 -17.13 11.17
C PHE A 8 19.07 -17.64 10.73
N SER A 9 18.07 -16.76 10.65
CA SER A 9 16.73 -17.12 10.18
C SER A 9 16.74 -17.40 8.67
N PRO A 10 16.05 -18.47 8.19
CA PRO A 10 15.88 -18.71 6.76
C PRO A 10 15.15 -17.57 6.03
N TYR A 11 14.50 -16.67 6.78
CA TYR A 11 13.78 -15.50 6.28
C TYR A 11 14.60 -14.20 6.34
N LEU A 12 15.89 -14.22 6.71
CA LEU A 12 16.70 -13.00 6.81
C LEU A 12 16.72 -12.24 5.48
N PHE A 13 16.99 -12.94 4.38
CA PHE A 13 17.00 -12.34 3.04
C PHE A 13 15.64 -11.74 2.67
N THR A 14 14.56 -12.46 2.93
CA THR A 14 13.19 -11.98 2.73
C THR A 14 12.94 -10.70 3.53
N ARG A 15 13.29 -10.67 4.82
CA ARG A 15 13.10 -9.50 5.68
C ARG A 15 13.90 -8.28 5.21
N ILE A 16 15.12 -8.49 4.72
CA ILE A 16 15.93 -7.42 4.11
C ILE A 16 15.21 -6.82 2.90
N LEU A 17 14.67 -7.66 2.00
CA LEU A 17 13.91 -7.18 0.84
C LEU A 17 12.63 -6.44 1.25
N LEU A 18 11.89 -6.97 2.23
CA LEU A 18 10.70 -6.30 2.76
C LEU A 18 11.05 -4.95 3.40
N LEU A 19 12.17 -4.86 4.12
CA LEU A 19 12.65 -3.60 4.70
C LEU A 19 13.03 -2.60 3.62
N ILE A 20 13.78 -3.01 2.59
CA ILE A 20 14.12 -2.16 1.45
C ILE A 20 12.86 -1.64 0.76
N GLY A 21 11.87 -2.51 0.52
CA GLY A 21 10.59 -2.11 -0.07
C GLY A 21 9.83 -1.09 0.80
N ALA A 22 9.77 -1.32 2.10
CA ALA A 22 9.16 -0.40 3.06
C ALA A 22 9.88 0.97 3.10
N LEU A 23 11.20 0.98 2.99
CA LEU A 23 12.00 2.20 2.89
C LEU A 23 11.70 2.94 1.59
N ILE A 24 11.63 2.25 0.45
CA ILE A 24 11.26 2.86 -0.85
C ILE A 24 9.90 3.55 -0.74
N VAL A 25 8.89 2.86 -0.22
CA VAL A 25 7.54 3.43 -0.07
C VAL A 25 7.58 4.65 0.85
N THR A 26 8.24 4.54 2.01
CA THR A 26 8.38 5.64 2.98
C THR A 26 9.06 6.87 2.35
N VAL A 27 10.17 6.68 1.64
CA VAL A 27 10.93 7.75 0.98
C VAL A 27 10.08 8.41 -0.11
N VAL A 28 9.44 7.62 -0.97
CA VAL A 28 8.60 8.15 -2.05
C VAL A 28 7.42 8.95 -1.49
N TRP A 29 6.75 8.47 -0.44
CA TRP A 29 5.57 9.15 0.11
C TRP A 29 5.91 10.41 0.90
N ASN A 30 7.00 10.40 1.67
CA ASN A 30 7.28 11.45 2.64
C ASN A 30 8.36 12.42 2.19
N ILE A 31 9.34 11.99 1.39
CA ILE A 31 10.51 12.82 1.06
C ILE A 31 10.36 13.47 -0.32
N ILE A 32 9.97 12.70 -1.34
CA ILE A 32 10.00 13.20 -2.72
C ILE A 32 8.92 14.25 -3.00
N PHE A 33 7.72 14.06 -2.46
CA PHE A 33 6.55 14.85 -2.88
C PHE A 33 5.95 15.74 -1.80
N ASP A 34 6.31 15.56 -0.53
CA ASP A 34 5.71 16.37 0.53
C ASP A 34 6.52 16.48 1.85
N PRO A 35 7.83 16.78 1.81
CA PRO A 35 8.73 16.74 2.97
C PRO A 35 8.32 17.68 4.11
N LEU A 36 7.71 18.82 3.79
CA LEU A 36 7.25 19.81 4.77
C LEU A 36 5.86 19.51 5.35
N SER A 37 5.07 18.65 4.70
CA SER A 37 3.75 18.26 5.22
C SER A 37 3.79 17.25 6.34
N VAL A 38 4.89 16.51 6.52
CA VAL A 38 4.99 15.48 7.56
C VAL A 38 4.68 16.10 8.92
N LEU A 39 5.28 17.26 9.20
CA LEU A 39 5.06 18.04 10.43
C LEU A 39 3.64 18.61 10.54
N VAL A 40 3.01 18.95 9.41
CA VAL A 40 1.65 19.49 9.38
C VAL A 40 0.59 18.37 9.53
N ARG A 41 0.82 17.18 8.95
CA ARG A 41 -0.06 16.01 9.06
C ARG A 41 -0.24 15.54 10.48
N PHE A 42 0.83 15.56 11.29
CA PHE A 42 0.73 15.17 12.70
C PHE A 42 -0.28 16.02 13.49
N ARG A 43 -0.50 17.28 13.09
CA ARG A 43 -1.49 18.17 13.74
C ARG A 43 -2.94 17.90 13.33
N SER A 44 -3.18 17.16 12.25
CA SER A 44 -4.51 16.94 11.68
C SER A 44 -4.80 15.47 11.36
N LEU A 45 -4.17 14.54 12.07
CA LEU A 45 -4.42 13.11 11.88
C LEU A 45 -5.88 12.78 12.22
N ASN A 46 -6.63 12.38 11.21
CA ASN A 46 -7.94 11.76 11.41
C ASN A 46 -7.74 10.43 12.17
N PRO A 47 -8.63 10.07 13.13
CA PRO A 47 -8.60 8.79 13.83
C PRO A 47 -8.37 7.57 12.92
N LYS A 48 -8.96 7.57 11.71
CA LYS A 48 -8.73 6.54 10.70
C LYS A 48 -7.25 6.35 10.37
N THR A 49 -6.54 7.44 10.07
CA THR A 49 -5.11 7.43 9.71
C THR A 49 -4.25 6.90 10.86
N ILE A 50 -4.61 7.24 12.10
CA ILE A 50 -3.93 6.73 13.30
C ILE A 50 -4.11 5.22 13.40
N ILE A 51 -5.34 4.73 13.23
CA ILE A 51 -5.63 3.29 13.26
C ILE A 51 -4.83 2.55 12.19
N TYR A 52 -4.74 3.06 10.95
CA TYR A 52 -3.91 2.43 9.91
C TYR A 52 -2.44 2.37 10.29
N ALA A 53 -1.89 3.47 10.80
CA ALA A 53 -0.50 3.51 11.24
C ALA A 53 -0.24 2.52 12.38
N LEU A 54 -1.15 2.43 13.35
CA LEU A 54 -1.06 1.47 14.45
C LEU A 54 -1.14 0.02 13.96
N VAL A 55 -2.07 -0.30 13.06
CA VAL A 55 -2.16 -1.65 12.46
C VAL A 55 -0.85 -2.00 11.74
N GLN A 56 -0.27 -1.07 10.97
CA GLN A 56 1.00 -1.29 10.30
C GLN A 56 2.16 -1.49 11.29
N ILE A 57 2.25 -0.64 12.32
CA ILE A 57 3.30 -0.73 13.34
C ILE A 57 3.16 -1.98 14.21
N ILE A 58 1.94 -2.42 14.53
CA ILE A 58 1.72 -3.57 15.42
C ILE A 58 1.89 -4.88 14.67
N PHE A 59 1.34 -4.99 13.46
CA PHE A 59 1.31 -6.27 12.74
C PHE A 59 2.49 -6.44 11.79
N PHE A 60 2.99 -5.39 11.14
CA PHE A 60 4.02 -5.55 10.10
C PHE A 60 5.43 -5.29 10.63
N PHE A 61 5.61 -4.27 11.47
CA PHE A 61 6.95 -3.88 11.95
C PHE A 61 7.67 -4.99 12.75
N PRO A 62 7.04 -5.68 13.74
CA PRO A 62 7.72 -6.72 14.50
C PRO A 62 8.12 -7.91 13.62
N GLN A 63 7.41 -8.15 12.52
CA GLN A 63 7.70 -9.25 11.60
C GLN A 63 8.96 -9.04 10.78
N ILE A 64 9.31 -7.77 10.49
CA ILE A 64 10.60 -7.41 9.88
C ILE A 64 11.76 -7.76 10.83
N PHE A 65 11.55 -7.63 12.14
CA PHE A 65 12.55 -7.97 13.18
C PHE A 65 12.39 -9.38 13.75
N GLY A 66 11.57 -10.20 13.11
CA GLY A 66 11.57 -11.63 13.27
C GLY A 66 10.57 -12.26 14.22
N VAL A 67 9.60 -11.48 14.67
CA VAL A 67 8.36 -12.03 15.23
C VAL A 67 7.56 -12.70 14.10
N ARG A 68 7.03 -13.91 14.29
CA ARG A 68 6.13 -14.55 13.32
C ARG A 68 4.72 -14.53 13.92
N PHE A 69 3.80 -13.80 13.30
CA PHE A 69 2.39 -13.87 13.66
C PHE A 69 1.71 -14.94 12.79
N LEU A 70 0.93 -15.83 13.43
CA LEU A 70 0.18 -16.90 12.77
C LEU A 70 0.96 -17.63 11.65
N PRO A 71 2.16 -18.19 11.92
CA PRO A 71 2.95 -18.85 10.90
C PRO A 71 2.21 -20.08 10.33
N LEU A 72 2.29 -20.24 9.01
CA LEU A 72 1.99 -21.51 8.35
C LEU A 72 3.00 -22.57 8.83
N PRO A 73 2.57 -23.84 8.97
CA PRO A 73 3.48 -24.95 9.21
C PRO A 73 4.55 -25.00 8.11
N ASP A 74 5.81 -25.14 8.50
CA ASP A 74 6.90 -25.25 7.54
C ASP A 74 6.69 -26.53 6.70
N SER A 75 6.75 -26.38 5.37
CA SER A 75 6.47 -27.45 4.41
C SER A 75 7.36 -27.29 3.17
N PHE A 76 7.35 -28.28 2.27
CA PHE A 76 8.08 -28.20 1.00
C PHE A 76 7.60 -27.04 0.10
N LEU A 77 6.39 -26.51 0.33
CA LEU A 77 5.84 -25.35 -0.38
C LEU A 77 6.35 -24.02 0.17
N SER A 78 6.91 -23.98 1.38
CA SER A 78 7.27 -22.72 2.05
C SER A 78 8.26 -21.85 1.26
N PRO A 79 9.30 -22.40 0.59
CA PRO A 79 10.18 -21.60 -0.27
C PRO A 79 9.47 -21.04 -1.50
N PHE A 80 8.53 -21.80 -2.08
CA PHE A 80 7.73 -21.35 -3.22
C PHE A 80 6.81 -20.19 -2.83
N LEU A 81 6.08 -20.32 -1.72
CA LEU A 81 5.22 -19.26 -1.18
C LEU A 81 6.04 -18.01 -0.81
N ASN A 82 7.25 -18.20 -0.28
CA ASN A 82 8.17 -17.10 0.02
C ASN A 82 8.49 -16.26 -1.24
N ILE A 83 8.95 -16.92 -2.30
CA ILE A 83 9.31 -16.27 -3.58
C ILE A 83 8.08 -15.64 -4.24
N LEU A 84 6.97 -16.36 -4.28
CA LEU A 84 5.71 -15.85 -4.84
C LEU A 84 5.25 -14.59 -4.09
N GLY A 85 5.29 -14.62 -2.76
CA GLY A 85 4.98 -13.47 -1.92
C GLY A 85 5.88 -12.27 -2.21
N LEU A 86 7.20 -12.49 -2.36
CA LEU A 86 8.15 -11.43 -2.71
C LEU A 86 7.89 -10.82 -4.08
N ILE A 87 7.48 -11.63 -5.07
CA ILE A 87 7.10 -11.15 -6.41
C ILE A 87 5.85 -10.28 -6.30
N ILE A 88 4.80 -10.75 -5.63
CA ILE A 88 3.55 -10.01 -5.46
C ILE A 88 3.78 -8.70 -4.69
N TYR A 89 4.57 -8.76 -3.62
CA TYR A 89 4.97 -7.60 -2.82
C TYR A 89 5.67 -6.56 -3.68
N SER A 90 6.67 -6.98 -4.46
CA SER A 90 7.43 -6.09 -5.34
C SER A 90 6.56 -5.47 -6.44
N MET A 91 5.67 -6.26 -7.06
CA MET A 91 4.69 -5.75 -8.02
C MET A 91 3.78 -4.69 -7.40
N GLY A 92 3.30 -4.94 -6.17
CA GLY A 92 2.48 -3.99 -5.42
C GLY A 92 3.20 -2.66 -5.20
N ILE A 93 4.48 -2.69 -4.79
CA ILE A 93 5.31 -1.50 -4.64
C ILE A 93 5.43 -0.76 -5.97
N ILE A 94 5.78 -1.46 -7.05
CA ILE A 94 5.99 -0.84 -8.37
C ILE A 94 4.72 -0.10 -8.81
N ILE A 95 3.56 -0.73 -8.70
CA ILE A 95 2.26 -0.14 -9.07
C ILE A 95 1.97 1.09 -8.19
N ALA A 96 2.12 0.95 -6.87
CA ALA A 96 1.83 2.02 -5.93
C ALA A 96 2.75 3.23 -6.15
N VAL A 97 4.06 3.00 -6.29
CA VAL A 97 5.07 4.03 -6.52
C VAL A 97 4.84 4.69 -7.88
N TRP A 98 4.58 3.93 -8.94
CA TRP A 98 4.29 4.49 -10.26
C TRP A 98 3.06 5.41 -10.21
N ALA A 99 2.00 5.00 -9.53
CA ALA A 99 0.80 5.80 -9.36
C ALA A 99 1.06 7.05 -8.50
N ARG A 100 1.83 6.92 -7.42
CA ARG A 100 2.21 8.03 -6.54
C ARG A 100 3.05 9.08 -7.26
N ILE A 101 4.00 8.65 -8.08
CA ILE A 101 4.83 9.53 -8.93
C ILE A 101 3.94 10.22 -9.97
N THR A 102 3.03 9.47 -10.61
CA THR A 102 2.10 10.04 -11.60
C THR A 102 1.17 11.09 -10.99
N MET A 103 0.73 10.89 -9.74
CA MET A 103 -0.05 11.89 -9.00
C MET A 103 0.76 13.13 -8.60
N GLY A 104 2.06 12.97 -8.33
CA GLY A 104 2.94 14.06 -7.95
C GLY A 104 2.38 14.89 -6.77
N ASN A 105 2.26 16.21 -6.97
CA ASN A 105 1.74 17.14 -5.96
C ASN A 105 0.20 17.16 -5.86
N ALA A 106 -0.50 16.49 -6.77
CA ALA A 106 -1.96 16.35 -6.75
C ALA A 106 -2.40 15.14 -5.91
N TRP A 107 -1.52 14.58 -5.07
CA TRP A 107 -1.86 13.50 -4.17
C TRP A 107 -2.52 14.01 -2.88
N GLY A 108 -3.68 13.42 -2.54
CA GLY A 108 -4.40 13.61 -1.28
C GLY A 108 -4.35 12.37 -0.38
N MET A 109 -4.77 12.48 0.89
CA MET A 109 -5.00 11.29 1.71
C MET A 109 -6.18 10.47 1.16
N PRO A 110 -6.19 9.14 1.33
CA PRO A 110 -7.33 8.30 0.93
C PRO A 110 -8.67 8.83 1.43
N GLY A 111 -9.65 8.94 0.53
CA GLY A 111 -10.99 9.42 0.86
C GLY A 111 -11.09 10.91 1.22
N THR A 112 -10.03 11.71 0.98
CA THR A 112 -10.02 13.16 1.20
C THR A 112 -9.90 13.91 -0.13
N TRP A 113 -10.29 15.18 -0.12
CA TRP A 113 -10.15 16.07 -1.26
C TRP A 113 -9.52 17.39 -0.82
N ASP A 114 -8.36 17.72 -1.36
CA ASP A 114 -7.77 19.04 -1.22
C ASP A 114 -7.88 19.82 -2.54
N LYS A 115 -8.87 20.72 -2.62
CA LYS A 115 -9.08 21.62 -3.77
C LYS A 115 -7.82 22.39 -4.18
N LYS A 116 -6.89 22.67 -3.25
CA LYS A 116 -5.66 23.40 -3.54
C LYS A 116 -4.63 22.53 -4.25
N ARG A 117 -4.65 21.22 -4.02
CA ARG A 117 -3.68 20.25 -4.56
C ARG A 117 -4.24 19.52 -5.78
N GLU A 118 -5.51 19.14 -5.75
CA GLU A 118 -6.13 18.24 -6.72
C GLU A 118 -6.83 19.01 -7.86
N LYS A 119 -6.08 19.86 -8.57
CA LYS A 119 -6.66 20.79 -9.56
C LYS A 119 -7.08 20.12 -10.89
N LYS A 120 -6.60 18.92 -11.18
CA LYS A 120 -6.78 18.24 -12.47
C LYS A 120 -7.05 16.75 -12.26
N LEU A 121 -7.94 16.20 -13.08
CA LEU A 121 -8.21 14.77 -13.11
C LEU A 121 -7.04 14.05 -13.78
N ILE A 122 -6.45 13.09 -13.07
CA ILE A 122 -5.30 12.32 -13.55
C ILE A 122 -5.80 11.03 -14.19
N VAL A 123 -5.45 10.85 -15.47
CA VAL A 123 -5.87 9.71 -16.31
C VAL A 123 -4.70 9.06 -17.05
N SER A 124 -3.47 9.48 -16.75
CA SER A 124 -2.23 8.99 -17.37
C SER A 124 -1.49 7.99 -16.47
N GLY A 125 -0.42 7.38 -16.98
CA GLY A 125 0.36 6.39 -16.22
C GLY A 125 -0.50 5.18 -15.85
N PRO A 126 -0.46 4.69 -14.60
CA PRO A 126 -1.26 3.52 -14.20
C PRO A 126 -2.76 3.82 -14.12
N PHE A 127 -3.15 5.11 -14.07
CA PHE A 127 -4.55 5.53 -14.06
C PHE A 127 -5.27 5.22 -15.38
N ARG A 128 -4.57 4.88 -16.46
CA ARG A 128 -5.21 4.40 -17.69
C ARG A 128 -5.75 2.98 -17.60
N TYR A 129 -5.29 2.20 -16.61
CA TYR A 129 -5.65 0.78 -16.46
C TYR A 129 -6.59 0.55 -15.27
N SER A 130 -6.44 1.34 -14.22
CA SER A 130 -7.27 1.29 -13.02
C SER A 130 -7.51 2.70 -12.52
N ARG A 131 -8.72 2.99 -12.06
CA ARG A 131 -9.00 4.29 -11.40
C ARG A 131 -8.34 4.41 -10.03
N ASN A 132 -8.02 3.30 -9.38
CA ASN A 132 -7.46 3.26 -8.02
C ASN A 132 -6.18 2.40 -7.94
N PRO A 133 -5.13 2.72 -8.72
CA PRO A 133 -3.93 1.89 -8.81
C PRO A 133 -3.11 1.89 -7.51
N ILE A 134 -3.09 2.98 -6.73
CA ILE A 134 -2.41 3.01 -5.43
C ILE A 134 -3.02 1.98 -4.48
N TYR A 135 -4.36 1.93 -4.37
CA TYR A 135 -5.04 0.97 -3.50
C TYR A 135 -4.76 -0.47 -3.93
N LEU A 136 -4.80 -0.75 -5.23
CA LEU A 136 -4.42 -2.06 -5.76
C LEU A 136 -2.99 -2.43 -5.34
N GLY A 137 -2.04 -1.51 -5.53
CA GLY A 137 -0.65 -1.72 -5.13
C GLY A 137 -0.50 -2.00 -3.62
N LEU A 138 -1.18 -1.24 -2.77
CA LEU A 138 -1.14 -1.43 -1.31
C LEU A 138 -1.74 -2.77 -0.86
N ILE A 139 -2.82 -3.23 -1.50
CA ILE A 139 -3.41 -4.53 -1.24
C ILE A 139 -2.42 -5.65 -1.58
N LEU A 140 -1.76 -5.56 -2.75
CA LEU A 140 -0.73 -6.51 -3.17
C LEU A 140 0.49 -6.49 -2.25
N VAL A 141 0.90 -5.32 -1.76
CA VAL A 141 1.97 -5.18 -0.75
C VAL A 141 1.61 -5.94 0.52
N CYS A 142 0.42 -5.72 1.09
CA CYS A 142 0.01 -6.41 2.31
C CYS A 142 -0.08 -7.93 2.11
N PHE A 143 -0.69 -8.36 1.00
CA PHE A 143 -0.83 -9.79 0.70
C PHE A 143 0.54 -10.47 0.47
N GLY A 144 1.38 -9.88 -0.36
CA GLY A 144 2.71 -10.41 -0.68
C GLY A 144 3.64 -10.42 0.53
N PHE A 145 3.55 -9.41 1.41
CA PHE A 145 4.32 -9.36 2.66
C PHE A 145 4.04 -10.59 3.52
N GLU A 146 2.78 -10.84 3.87
CA GLU A 146 2.40 -11.96 4.74
C GLU A 146 2.62 -13.32 4.07
N LEU A 147 2.35 -13.42 2.76
CA LEU A 147 2.62 -14.64 2.01
C LEU A 147 4.12 -14.97 1.98
N SER A 148 4.98 -13.95 1.81
CA SER A 148 6.42 -14.14 1.78
C SER A 148 6.96 -14.66 3.13
N LEU A 149 6.34 -14.24 4.24
CA LEU A 149 6.69 -14.70 5.57
C LEU A 149 6.03 -16.04 5.96
N ASN A 150 5.31 -16.66 5.03
CA ASN A 150 4.52 -17.86 5.27
C ASN A 150 3.58 -17.67 6.47
N SER A 151 2.75 -16.63 6.44
CA SER A 151 1.85 -16.24 7.55
C SER A 151 0.39 -16.28 7.10
N TYR A 152 -0.49 -16.90 7.90
CA TYR A 152 -1.95 -16.92 7.63
C TYR A 152 -2.58 -15.53 7.60
N LEU A 153 -1.88 -14.49 8.09
CA LEU A 153 -2.35 -13.12 7.99
C LEU A 153 -2.49 -12.62 6.54
N PHE A 154 -1.99 -13.36 5.53
CA PHE A 154 -2.32 -13.04 4.13
C PHE A 154 -3.84 -13.01 3.90
N LEU A 155 -4.63 -13.78 4.68
CA LEU A 155 -6.10 -13.75 4.63
C LEU A 155 -6.68 -12.41 5.08
N ALA A 156 -5.99 -11.67 5.94
CA ALA A 156 -6.38 -10.32 6.34
C ALA A 156 -6.35 -9.34 5.16
N ALA A 157 -5.68 -9.68 4.04
CA ALA A 157 -5.73 -8.89 2.82
C ALA A 157 -7.16 -8.73 2.28
N ILE A 158 -8.09 -9.65 2.59
CA ILE A 158 -9.51 -9.51 2.23
C ILE A 158 -10.13 -8.31 2.96
N ILE A 159 -9.83 -8.15 4.26
CA ILE A 159 -10.31 -7.03 5.06
C ILE A 159 -9.71 -5.71 4.54
N VAL A 160 -8.41 -5.73 4.23
CA VAL A 160 -7.71 -4.58 3.62
C VAL A 160 -8.31 -4.21 2.26
N PHE A 161 -8.64 -5.21 1.43
CA PHE A 161 -9.30 -5.01 0.14
C PHE A 161 -10.67 -4.36 0.33
N LEU A 162 -11.52 -4.89 1.22
CA LEU A 162 -12.85 -4.32 1.48
C LEU A 162 -12.76 -2.89 1.98
N TYR A 163 -11.78 -2.59 2.84
CA TYR A 163 -11.53 -1.23 3.29
C TYR A 163 -11.18 -0.29 2.13
N PHE A 164 -10.19 -0.64 1.31
CA PHE A 164 -9.79 0.20 0.18
C PHE A 164 -10.85 0.27 -0.92
N TYR A 165 -11.67 -0.77 -1.06
CA TYR A 165 -12.83 -0.73 -1.93
C TYR A 165 -13.83 0.33 -1.46
N TYR A 166 -14.10 0.40 -0.15
CA TYR A 166 -14.95 1.43 0.43
C TYR A 166 -14.38 2.84 0.25
N GLU A 167 -13.08 3.03 0.49
CA GLU A 167 -12.46 4.35 0.28
C GLU A 167 -12.43 4.75 -1.20
N ALA A 168 -12.19 3.80 -2.10
CA ALA A 168 -12.33 4.04 -3.54
C ALA A 168 -13.73 4.58 -3.85
N LEU A 169 -14.80 3.96 -3.34
CA LEU A 169 -16.17 4.46 -3.55
C LEU A 169 -16.37 5.90 -3.06
N ASN A 170 -15.78 6.27 -1.92
CA ASN A 170 -15.88 7.63 -1.40
C ASN A 170 -15.13 8.62 -2.29
N GLU A 171 -13.93 8.26 -2.72
CA GLU A 171 -13.12 9.06 -3.63
C GLU A 171 -13.80 9.22 -4.99
N GLU A 172 -14.37 8.16 -5.56
CA GLU A 172 -15.13 8.24 -6.82
C GLU A 172 -16.32 9.21 -6.71
N LYS A 173 -17.04 9.24 -5.58
CA LYS A 173 -18.14 10.19 -5.33
C LYS A 173 -17.66 11.63 -5.28
N ILE A 174 -16.49 11.87 -4.67
CA ILE A 174 -15.85 13.19 -4.63
C ILE A 174 -15.47 13.62 -6.04
N LEU A 175 -14.78 12.75 -6.79
CA LEU A 175 -14.32 13.04 -8.15
C LEU A 175 -15.49 13.28 -9.11
N GLU A 176 -16.62 12.55 -8.95
CA GLU A 176 -17.85 12.82 -9.68
C GLU A 176 -18.40 14.23 -9.42
N ARG A 177 -18.40 14.68 -8.16
CA ARG A 177 -18.89 16.02 -7.79
C ARG A 177 -18.00 17.13 -8.32
N GLU A 178 -16.68 16.96 -8.21
CA GLU A 178 -15.70 18.01 -8.51
C GLU A 178 -15.36 18.08 -10.01
N PHE A 179 -15.22 16.95 -10.70
CA PHE A 179 -14.85 16.91 -12.13
C PHE A 179 -16.02 16.62 -13.08
N ARG A 180 -17.19 16.22 -12.56
CA ARG A 180 -18.45 16.08 -13.30
C ARG A 180 -18.29 15.27 -14.59
N LYS A 181 -18.63 15.86 -15.75
CA LYS A 181 -18.61 15.20 -17.07
C LYS A 181 -17.26 14.57 -17.40
N LYS A 182 -16.14 15.20 -17.04
CA LYS A 182 -14.79 14.67 -17.32
C LYS A 182 -14.55 13.34 -16.62
N TYR A 183 -14.95 13.26 -15.34
CA TYR A 183 -14.81 12.02 -14.59
C TYR A 183 -15.79 10.94 -15.06
N LEU A 184 -17.03 11.29 -15.42
CA LEU A 184 -17.98 10.32 -15.95
C LEU A 184 -17.51 9.66 -17.25
N VAL A 185 -16.85 10.40 -18.14
CA VAL A 185 -16.24 9.83 -19.35
C VAL A 185 -15.11 8.87 -18.98
N TYR A 186 -14.20 9.30 -18.09
CA TYR A 186 -13.11 8.45 -17.61
C TYR A 186 -13.62 7.17 -16.91
N LYS A 187 -14.66 7.29 -16.08
CA LYS A 187 -15.30 6.18 -15.36
C LYS A 187 -15.91 5.13 -16.29
N LYS A 188 -16.35 5.51 -17.49
CA LYS A 188 -16.86 4.55 -18.47
C LYS A 188 -15.76 3.73 -19.14
N SER A 189 -14.57 4.32 -19.31
CA SER A 189 -13.49 3.71 -20.09
C SER A 189 -12.48 2.93 -19.28
N VAL A 190 -12.35 3.21 -17.98
CA VAL A 190 -11.33 2.60 -17.11
C VAL A 190 -12.00 1.97 -15.91
N PRO A 191 -11.76 0.68 -15.58
CA PRO A 191 -12.40 0.03 -14.44
C PRO A 191 -11.86 0.54 -13.10
N ARG A 192 -12.59 0.26 -12.02
CA ARG A 192 -12.17 0.70 -10.67
C ARG A 192 -10.84 0.07 -10.25
N PHE A 193 -10.75 -1.23 -10.49
CA PHE A 193 -9.61 -2.12 -10.29
C PHE A 193 -9.47 -2.99 -11.56
N ILE A 194 -8.26 -3.49 -11.82
CA ILE A 194 -7.99 -4.41 -12.94
C ILE A 194 -8.63 -5.78 -12.62
#